data_AF-A0A235GA26-F1
#
_entry.id   AF-A0A235GA26-F1
#
_cell.length_a   1.000
_cell.length_b   1.000
_cell.length_c   1.000
_cell.angle_alpha   90.00
_cell.angle_beta   90.00
_cell.angle_gamma   90.00
#
_symmetry.space_group_name_H-M   'P 1'
#
loop_
_entity.id
_entity.type
_entity.pdbx_description
1 polymer ?
#
loop_
_entity_poly.entity_id
_entity_poly.type
_entity_poly.pdbx_seq_one_letter_code
_entity_poly.pdbx_strand_id
1 'polypeptide(L)'
;MSPTPPAATATTQLSSAVTAVSGPILAELRELAQHAPGRARVEGWRYLRELSAADRRDQIAALFAAGTRPEQLDGAYEGLIVGKLFNVPEATLANPLLAINPTWRGKTFNAESGTGFNRLIPLARYAMRVIAPLYRGLRRVGPEIVGFDFHYGADVGLVTPNIPLIALNYGVEEYSNPSVRTFPIKRTRDEIVELLPGLYLGRALLRMHSGEIRTIAHFALRHFENEEVRS
;
A
#
# COMPACT_ATOMS: atom_id res chain seq x y z
N MET A 1 8.01 -52.42 13.98
CA MET A 1 8.16 -51.00 14.37
C MET A 1 7.56 -50.18 13.25
N SER A 2 6.38 -49.62 13.47
CA SER A 2 5.69 -48.78 12.47
C SER A 2 6.23 -47.34 12.55
N PRO A 3 6.51 -46.67 11.42
CA PRO A 3 6.96 -45.29 11.45
C PRO A 3 5.79 -44.33 11.69
N THR A 4 5.99 -43.37 12.59
CA THR A 4 5.11 -42.23 12.85
C THR A 4 5.05 -41.31 11.63
N PRO A 5 3.87 -40.84 11.19
CA PRO A 5 3.76 -39.88 10.09
C PRO A 5 4.17 -38.46 10.53
N PRO A 6 4.70 -37.64 9.61
CA PRO A 6 5.13 -36.27 9.94
C PRO A 6 3.94 -35.33 10.12
N ALA A 7 4.07 -34.43 11.09
CA ALA A 7 3.12 -33.36 11.35
C ALA A 7 3.13 -32.31 10.22
N ALA A 8 2.15 -32.38 9.33
CA ALA A 8 1.90 -31.37 8.31
C ALA A 8 0.43 -30.93 8.40
N THR A 9 0.10 -29.95 9.26
CA THR A 9 -1.29 -29.39 9.22
C THR A 9 -1.52 -28.01 9.85
N ALA A 10 -0.56 -27.34 10.50
CA ALA A 10 -0.88 -26.07 11.16
C ALA A 10 -0.95 -24.86 10.19
N THR A 11 -0.03 -24.75 9.23
CA THR A 11 0.10 -23.54 8.39
C THR A 11 -0.98 -23.43 7.31
N THR A 12 -1.39 -24.57 6.73
CA THR A 12 -2.39 -24.58 5.65
C THR A 12 -3.81 -24.32 6.15
N GLN A 13 -4.15 -24.77 7.37
CA GLN A 13 -5.48 -24.57 7.97
C GLN A 13 -5.72 -23.12 8.43
N LEU A 14 -4.69 -22.42 8.92
CA LEU A 14 -4.81 -21.01 9.29
C LEU A 14 -5.03 -20.11 8.07
N SER A 15 -4.34 -20.38 6.96
CA SER A 15 -4.49 -19.62 5.71
C SER A 15 -5.88 -19.77 5.07
N SER A 16 -6.45 -20.98 5.09
CA SER A 16 -7.77 -21.26 4.54
C SER A 16 -8.91 -20.69 5.39
N ALA A 17 -8.83 -20.79 6.72
CA ALA A 17 -9.84 -20.26 7.63
C ALA A 17 -9.90 -18.72 7.61
N VAL A 18 -8.76 -18.05 7.45
CA VAL A 18 -8.69 -16.58 7.40
C VAL A 18 -9.22 -16.01 6.08
N THR A 19 -8.91 -16.69 4.97
CA THR A 19 -9.50 -16.38 3.65
C THR A 19 -11.02 -16.50 3.71
N ALA A 20 -11.53 -17.50 4.44
CA ALA A 20 -12.96 -17.71 4.63
C ALA A 20 -13.66 -16.63 5.47
N VAL A 21 -12.99 -15.94 6.38
CA VAL A 21 -13.60 -14.87 7.22
C VAL A 21 -13.58 -13.50 6.53
N SER A 22 -12.56 -13.22 5.71
CA SER A 22 -12.44 -11.92 5.02
C SER A 22 -13.33 -11.82 3.77
N GLY A 23 -13.63 -12.96 3.14
CA GLY A 23 -14.52 -13.05 1.98
C GLY A 23 -15.96 -12.55 2.24
N PRO A 24 -16.64 -13.00 3.30
CA PRO A 24 -17.99 -12.56 3.66
C PRO A 24 -18.10 -11.04 3.87
N ILE A 25 -17.20 -10.44 4.65
CA ILE A 25 -17.24 -9.00 4.93
C ILE A 25 -17.00 -8.17 3.65
N LEU A 26 -16.07 -8.59 2.79
CA LEU A 26 -15.86 -7.89 1.51
C LEU A 26 -17.07 -8.02 0.59
N ALA A 27 -17.74 -9.18 0.58
CA ALA A 27 -18.97 -9.38 -0.18
C ALA A 27 -20.10 -8.46 0.33
N GLU A 28 -20.30 -8.37 1.64
CA GLU A 28 -21.27 -7.46 2.27
C GLU A 28 -20.97 -5.99 1.94
N LEU A 29 -19.70 -5.58 2.01
CA LEU A 29 -19.28 -4.22 1.62
C LEU A 29 -19.52 -3.93 0.14
N ARG A 30 -19.33 -4.93 -0.73
CA ARG A 30 -19.61 -4.81 -2.17
C ARG A 30 -21.10 -4.72 -2.45
N GLU A 31 -21.92 -5.49 -1.75
CA GLU A 31 -23.38 -5.39 -1.81
C GLU A 31 -23.84 -3.99 -1.35
N LEU A 32 -23.35 -3.53 -0.20
CA LEU A 32 -23.62 -2.18 0.28
C LEU A 32 -23.20 -1.11 -0.74
N ALA A 33 -22.09 -1.30 -1.45
CA ALA A 33 -21.61 -0.35 -2.45
C ALA A 33 -22.56 -0.21 -3.65
N GLN A 34 -23.39 -1.21 -3.94
CA GLN A 34 -24.39 -1.15 -5.03
C GLN A 34 -25.52 -0.16 -4.72
N HIS A 35 -25.79 0.11 -3.44
CA HIS A 35 -26.94 0.92 -3.01
C HIS A 35 -26.54 2.16 -2.21
N ALA A 36 -25.37 2.15 -1.57
CA ALA A 36 -24.83 3.24 -0.75
C ALA A 36 -23.29 3.31 -0.84
N PRO A 37 -22.72 3.66 -2.01
CA PRO A 37 -21.26 3.62 -2.24
C PRO A 37 -20.47 4.49 -1.27
N GLY A 38 -20.99 5.66 -0.90
CA GLY A 38 -20.36 6.51 0.12
C GLY A 38 -20.27 5.83 1.49
N ARG A 39 -21.34 5.17 1.94
CA ARG A 39 -21.33 4.43 3.21
C ARG A 39 -20.40 3.22 3.14
N ALA A 40 -20.42 2.48 2.03
CA ALA A 40 -19.51 1.35 1.84
C ALA A 40 -18.04 1.75 1.96
N ARG A 41 -17.64 2.91 1.42
CA ARG A 41 -16.28 3.44 1.59
C ARG A 41 -15.95 3.80 3.04
N VAL A 42 -16.87 4.45 3.75
CA VAL A 42 -16.68 4.80 5.17
C VAL A 42 -16.49 3.53 6.01
N GLU A 43 -17.37 2.54 5.82
CA GLU A 43 -17.33 1.27 6.54
C GLU A 43 -16.09 0.44 6.17
N GLY A 44 -15.74 0.37 4.89
CA GLY A 44 -14.52 -0.31 4.43
C GLY A 44 -13.25 0.34 4.98
N TRP A 45 -13.19 1.68 5.02
CA TRP A 45 -12.06 2.41 5.61
C TRP A 45 -11.97 2.20 7.12
N ARG A 46 -13.10 2.16 7.83
CA ARG A 46 -13.17 1.81 9.25
C ARG A 46 -12.67 0.38 9.48
N TYR A 47 -13.13 -0.58 8.68
CA TYR A 47 -12.72 -1.97 8.79
C TYR A 47 -11.20 -2.14 8.57
N LEU A 48 -10.62 -1.50 7.55
CA LEU A 48 -9.17 -1.52 7.34
C LEU A 48 -8.38 -0.93 8.53
N ARG A 49 -8.90 0.12 9.18
CA ARG A 49 -8.30 0.67 10.41
C ARG A 49 -8.36 -0.31 11.57
N GLU A 50 -9.47 -1.02 11.73
CA GLU A 50 -9.62 -2.05 12.78
C GLU A 50 -8.66 -3.23 12.56
N LEU A 51 -8.55 -3.71 11.32
CA LEU A 51 -7.57 -4.75 10.96
C LEU A 51 -6.13 -4.30 11.20
N SER A 52 -5.82 -3.04 10.87
CA SER A 52 -4.52 -2.43 11.11
C SER A 52 -4.20 -2.37 12.60
N ALA A 53 -5.14 -1.88 13.42
CA ALA A 53 -4.98 -1.77 14.87
C ALA A 53 -4.81 -3.14 15.55
N ALA A 54 -5.49 -4.16 15.05
CA ALA A 54 -5.40 -5.54 15.54
C ALA A 54 -4.24 -6.35 14.93
N ASP A 55 -3.39 -5.74 14.09
CA ASP A 55 -2.28 -6.37 13.36
C ASP A 55 -2.69 -7.64 12.58
N ARG A 56 -3.90 -7.63 11.99
CA ARG A 56 -4.49 -8.75 11.23
C ARG A 56 -3.96 -8.83 9.80
N ARG A 57 -2.65 -9.01 9.65
CA ARG A 57 -1.94 -9.02 8.36
C ARG A 57 -2.43 -10.12 7.42
N ASP A 58 -2.82 -11.24 8.00
CA ASP A 58 -3.44 -12.39 7.35
C ASP A 58 -4.75 -11.98 6.64
N GLN A 59 -5.63 -11.25 7.33
CA GLN A 59 -6.89 -10.76 6.76
C GLN A 59 -6.68 -9.65 5.73
N ILE A 60 -5.73 -8.75 5.98
CA ILE A 60 -5.38 -7.68 5.01
C ILE A 60 -4.84 -8.30 3.71
N ALA A 61 -3.97 -9.31 3.79
CA ALA A 61 -3.48 -10.02 2.62
C ALA A 61 -4.60 -10.76 1.88
N ALA A 62 -5.56 -11.34 2.60
CA ALA A 62 -6.72 -11.99 2.01
C ALA A 62 -7.63 -10.98 1.27
N LEU A 63 -7.86 -9.79 1.84
CA LEU A 63 -8.58 -8.71 1.15
C LEU A 63 -7.85 -8.27 -0.11
N PHE A 64 -6.52 -8.12 -0.05
CA PHE A 64 -5.71 -7.78 -1.23
C PHE A 64 -5.86 -8.83 -2.33
N ALA A 65 -5.78 -10.12 -1.97
CA ALA A 65 -5.96 -11.23 -2.91
C ALA A 65 -7.36 -11.27 -3.55
N ALA A 66 -8.38 -10.77 -2.87
CA ALA A 66 -9.76 -10.72 -3.35
C ALA A 66 -10.11 -9.43 -4.11
N GLY A 67 -9.19 -8.46 -4.18
CA GLY A 67 -9.37 -7.21 -4.90
C GLY A 67 -9.35 -7.39 -6.41
N THR A 68 -9.86 -6.39 -7.12
CA THR A 68 -9.86 -6.34 -8.59
C THR A 68 -8.89 -5.25 -9.07
N ARG A 69 -8.45 -5.33 -10.33
CA ARG A 69 -7.65 -4.24 -10.90
C ARG A 69 -8.48 -2.95 -10.96
N PRO A 70 -7.98 -1.81 -10.43
CA PRO A 70 -8.60 -0.51 -10.65
C PRO A 70 -8.71 -0.20 -12.14
N GLU A 71 -9.85 0.34 -12.57
CA GLU A 71 -10.01 0.78 -13.97
C GLU A 71 -9.15 2.01 -14.27
N GLN A 72 -9.15 2.99 -13.36
CA GLN A 72 -8.36 4.20 -13.45
C GLN A 72 -8.03 4.72 -12.04
N LEU A 73 -6.87 5.34 -11.88
CA LEU A 73 -6.51 6.13 -10.71
C LEU A 73 -6.18 7.55 -11.18
N ASP A 74 -6.87 8.55 -10.66
CA ASP A 74 -6.61 9.94 -11.03
C ASP A 74 -6.90 10.90 -9.88
N GLY A 75 -6.09 11.95 -9.79
CA GLY A 75 -6.20 12.95 -8.74
C GLY A 75 -5.59 12.50 -7.41
N ALA A 76 -6.02 13.17 -6.34
CA ALA A 76 -5.44 13.04 -5.00
C ALA A 76 -6.19 12.02 -4.13
N TYR A 77 -5.43 11.15 -3.47
CA TYR A 77 -5.95 10.14 -2.56
C TYR A 77 -5.36 10.32 -1.16
N GLU A 78 -6.22 10.19 -0.16
CA GLU A 78 -5.85 10.01 1.25
C GLU A 78 -5.31 8.60 1.43
N GLY A 79 -4.19 8.49 2.14
CA GLY A 79 -3.51 7.24 2.45
C GLY A 79 -3.60 6.85 3.92
N LEU A 80 -3.70 5.54 4.16
CA LEU A 80 -3.57 4.92 5.48
C LEU A 80 -2.56 3.79 5.39
N ILE A 81 -1.56 3.74 6.27
CA ILE A 81 -0.73 2.54 6.41
C ILE A 81 -1.52 1.49 7.19
N VAL A 82 -1.63 0.29 6.62
CA VAL A 82 -2.44 -0.80 7.17
C VAL A 82 -1.49 -1.89 7.71
N GLY A 83 -1.50 -2.10 9.02
CA GLY A 83 -0.58 -2.98 9.74
C GLY A 83 0.74 -2.31 10.11
N LYS A 84 1.62 -3.05 10.80
CA LYS A 84 3.00 -2.62 11.05
C LYS A 84 3.88 -2.98 9.86
N LEU A 85 4.90 -2.17 9.57
CA LEU A 85 5.93 -2.58 8.61
C LEU A 85 6.51 -3.95 9.00
N PHE A 86 6.71 -4.81 8.01
CA PHE A 86 7.28 -6.13 8.27
C PHE A 86 8.72 -5.94 8.78
N ASN A 87 9.10 -6.66 9.84
CA ASN A 87 10.44 -6.65 10.44
C ASN A 87 11.46 -7.22 9.43
N VAL A 88 11.85 -6.42 8.44
CA VAL A 88 12.95 -6.74 7.54
C VAL A 88 14.25 -6.36 8.28
N PRO A 89 15.27 -7.23 8.38
CA PRO A 89 16.52 -6.93 9.10
C PRO A 89 17.17 -5.61 8.66
N GLU A 90 17.07 -5.27 7.37
CA GLU A 90 17.50 -4.01 6.77
C GLU A 90 16.66 -2.79 7.22
N ALA A 91 15.40 -3.00 7.61
CA ALA A 91 14.49 -1.99 8.17
C ALA A 91 14.75 -1.71 9.68
N THR A 92 15.36 -2.64 10.41
CA THR A 92 15.67 -2.49 11.84
C THR A 92 16.61 -1.33 12.17
N LEU A 93 17.45 -0.90 11.21
CA LEU A 93 18.33 0.27 11.38
C LEU A 93 17.68 1.61 10.99
N ALA A 94 16.52 1.57 10.34
CA ALA A 94 15.74 2.75 9.94
C ALA A 94 14.61 3.05 10.95
N ASN A 95 14.74 2.53 12.18
CA ASN A 95 13.70 2.45 13.21
C ASN A 95 13.07 3.78 13.68
N PRO A 96 13.66 4.98 13.49
CA PRO A 96 12.92 6.23 13.71
C PRO A 96 12.13 6.71 12.49
N LEU A 97 12.43 6.21 11.28
CA LEU A 97 12.11 6.85 9.99
C LEU A 97 11.17 6.01 9.13
N LEU A 98 11.15 4.70 9.38
CA LEU A 98 10.17 3.76 8.84
C LEU A 98 8.84 3.77 9.63
N ALA A 99 8.71 4.59 10.67
CA ALA A 99 7.38 5.07 11.05
C ALA A 99 6.87 5.99 9.92
N ILE A 100 6.44 5.41 8.80
CA ILE A 100 5.77 6.09 7.67
C ILE A 100 4.45 6.75 8.16
N ASN A 101 4.01 6.39 9.37
CA ASN A 101 2.70 6.69 9.93
C ASN A 101 2.45 8.15 10.40
N PRO A 102 3.43 9.03 10.68
CA PRO A 102 3.12 10.46 10.81
C PRO A 102 3.30 11.21 9.49
N THR A 103 4.19 10.77 8.60
CA THR A 103 4.63 11.63 7.49
C THR A 103 3.91 11.44 6.17
N TRP A 104 3.40 10.24 5.89
CA TRP A 104 2.75 9.92 4.62
C TRP A 104 1.26 10.24 4.68
N ARG A 105 0.74 10.95 3.67
CA ARG A 105 -0.66 11.37 3.58
C ARG A 105 -1.43 10.66 2.47
N GLY A 106 -0.74 9.98 1.56
CA GLY A 106 -1.34 9.34 0.39
C GLY A 106 -0.55 9.58 -0.88
N LYS A 107 -1.25 9.54 -2.02
CA LYS A 107 -0.64 9.62 -3.35
C LYS A 107 -1.51 10.47 -4.28
N THR A 108 -0.88 11.05 -5.29
CA THR A 108 -1.58 11.64 -6.43
C THR A 108 -1.21 10.87 -7.68
N PHE A 109 -2.22 10.61 -8.52
CA PHE A 109 -2.08 9.94 -9.81
C PHE A 109 -2.51 10.91 -10.91
N ASN A 110 -1.87 10.79 -12.07
CA ASN A 110 -2.25 11.45 -13.30
C ASN A 110 -2.51 10.35 -14.34
N ALA A 111 -3.77 10.17 -14.73
CA ALA A 111 -4.20 9.11 -15.66
C ALA A 111 -3.60 9.28 -17.07
N GLU A 112 -3.51 10.52 -17.55
CA GLU A 112 -3.05 10.83 -18.90
C GLU A 112 -1.58 10.45 -19.14
N SER A 113 -0.72 10.74 -18.18
CA SER A 113 0.72 10.49 -18.27
C SER A 113 1.15 9.14 -17.69
N GLY A 114 0.28 8.44 -16.96
CA GLY A 114 0.65 7.24 -16.20
C GLY A 114 1.71 7.53 -15.14
N THR A 115 1.70 8.74 -14.56
CA THR A 115 2.66 9.16 -13.53
C THR A 115 1.97 9.62 -12.25
N GLY A 116 2.71 9.66 -11.15
CA GLY A 116 2.19 10.14 -9.89
C GLY A 116 3.30 10.41 -8.88
N PHE A 117 2.90 10.83 -7.68
CA PHE A 117 3.82 11.15 -6.59
C PHE A 117 3.19 10.87 -5.23
N ASN A 118 4.02 10.67 -4.21
CA ASN A 118 3.57 10.57 -2.84
C ASN A 118 3.31 11.96 -2.25
N ARG A 119 2.32 12.03 -1.36
CA ARG A 119 1.94 13.20 -0.59
C ARG A 119 2.38 13.01 0.85
N LEU A 120 2.97 14.04 1.43
CA LEU A 120 3.60 14.02 2.75
C LEU A 120 3.17 15.24 3.56
N ILE A 121 3.23 15.13 4.89
CA ILE A 121 3.06 16.29 5.78
C ILE A 121 4.26 17.26 5.63
N PRO A 122 4.11 18.56 5.97
CA PRO A 122 5.20 19.53 5.96
C PRO A 122 6.49 19.10 6.67
N LEU A 123 6.36 18.42 7.81
CA LEU A 123 7.49 17.97 8.62
C LEU A 123 8.39 16.96 7.89
N ALA A 124 7.87 16.27 6.87
CA ALA A 124 8.63 15.28 6.10
C ALA A 124 9.86 15.90 5.42
N ARG A 125 9.83 17.18 5.05
CA ARG A 125 11.00 17.88 4.47
C ARG A 125 12.21 17.83 5.40
N TYR A 126 12.00 17.98 6.71
CA TYR A 126 13.10 17.99 7.68
C TYR A 126 13.59 16.58 7.96
N ALA A 127 12.67 15.62 8.12
CA ALA A 127 13.03 14.21 8.26
C ALA A 127 13.86 13.71 7.07
N MET A 128 13.47 14.08 5.85
CA MET A 128 14.15 13.61 4.64
C MET A 128 15.57 14.15 4.45
N ARG A 129 15.93 15.29 5.03
CA ARG A 129 17.32 15.77 5.07
C ARG A 129 18.25 14.83 5.85
N VAL A 130 17.70 14.05 6.78
CA VAL A 130 18.45 13.06 7.56
C VAL A 130 18.38 11.69 6.88
N ILE A 131 17.21 11.29 6.40
CA ILE A 131 16.95 9.96 5.82
C ILE A 131 17.64 9.77 4.48
N ALA A 132 17.49 10.76 3.59
CA ALA A 132 17.99 10.76 2.23
C ALA A 132 18.52 12.17 1.89
N PRO A 133 19.67 12.58 2.48
CA PRO A 133 20.20 13.94 2.36
C PRO A 133 20.45 14.39 0.92
N LEU A 134 20.71 13.43 0.02
CA LEU A 134 20.97 13.68 -1.39
C LEU A 134 19.70 13.76 -2.24
N TYR A 135 18.53 13.40 -1.68
CA TYR A 135 17.28 13.45 -2.42
C TYR A 135 16.75 14.87 -2.52
N ARG A 136 16.60 15.36 -3.76
CA ARG A 136 16.16 16.72 -4.07
C ARG A 136 14.77 16.79 -4.72
N GLY A 137 14.10 15.65 -4.92
CA GLY A 137 12.79 15.61 -5.59
C GLY A 137 11.61 16.07 -4.72
N LEU A 138 11.84 16.45 -3.45
CA LEU A 138 10.78 16.98 -2.60
C LEU A 138 10.43 18.43 -3.00
N ARG A 139 9.15 18.65 -3.30
CA ARG A 139 8.59 19.96 -3.67
C ARG A 139 7.42 20.31 -2.76
N ARG A 140 7.17 21.61 -2.55
CA ARG A 140 6.00 22.09 -1.82
C ARG A 140 4.88 22.35 -2.82
N VAL A 141 3.68 21.86 -2.53
CA VAL A 141 2.46 22.14 -3.29
C VAL A 141 1.39 22.55 -2.28
N GLY A 142 1.06 23.84 -2.26
CA GLY A 142 0.19 24.42 -1.23
C GLY A 142 0.67 24.13 0.20
N PRO A 143 -0.17 23.50 1.05
CA PRO A 143 0.20 23.13 2.42
C PRO A 143 0.99 21.81 2.51
N GLU A 144 1.25 21.12 1.39
CA GLU A 144 1.84 19.79 1.41
C GLU A 144 3.27 19.75 0.89
N ILE A 145 3.97 18.68 1.27
CA ILE A 145 5.21 18.27 0.62
C ILE A 145 4.88 17.08 -0.25
N VAL A 146 5.33 17.09 -1.49
CA VAL A 146 5.16 15.98 -2.41
C VAL A 146 6.51 15.58 -2.99
N GLY A 147 6.58 14.36 -3.50
CA GLY A 147 7.76 13.81 -4.14
C GLY A 147 7.66 12.30 -4.20
N PHE A 148 8.80 11.64 -4.39
CA PHE A 148 8.87 10.23 -4.69
C PHE A 148 7.96 9.89 -5.86
N ASP A 149 8.26 10.52 -6.99
CA ASP A 149 7.53 10.38 -8.23
C ASP A 149 7.65 8.93 -8.75
N PHE A 150 6.65 8.47 -9.47
CA PHE A 150 6.55 7.11 -9.98
C PHE A 150 5.85 7.07 -11.33
N HIS A 151 6.18 6.07 -12.15
CA HIS A 151 5.31 5.62 -13.23
C HIS A 151 4.36 4.56 -12.70
N TYR A 152 3.16 4.46 -13.26
CA TYR A 152 2.25 3.39 -12.94
C TYR A 152 1.48 2.90 -14.17
N GLY A 153 1.00 1.67 -14.09
CA GLY A 153 0.21 1.05 -15.15
C GLY A 153 -0.34 -0.29 -14.74
N ALA A 154 -1.15 -0.87 -15.62
CA ALA A 154 -1.68 -2.21 -15.43
C ALA A 154 -0.57 -3.26 -15.49
N ASP A 155 -0.60 -4.21 -14.55
CA ASP A 155 0.37 -5.28 -14.45
C ASP A 155 -0.24 -6.46 -13.65
N VAL A 156 0.58 -7.48 -13.37
CA VAL A 156 0.25 -8.63 -12.53
C VAL A 156 1.09 -8.60 -11.26
N GLY A 157 0.53 -9.09 -10.15
CA GLY A 157 1.24 -9.16 -8.88
C GLY A 157 2.50 -10.04 -8.93
N LEU A 158 3.59 -9.56 -8.30
CA LEU A 158 4.86 -10.29 -8.22
C LEU A 158 4.91 -11.34 -7.11
N VAL A 159 4.02 -11.25 -6.13
CA VAL A 159 3.88 -12.20 -5.03
C VAL A 159 2.52 -12.88 -5.15
N THR A 160 2.48 -14.21 -5.02
CA THR A 160 1.25 -15.00 -5.10
C THR A 160 0.18 -14.46 -4.13
N PRO A 161 -1.10 -14.36 -4.56
CA PRO A 161 -1.59 -14.69 -5.89
C PRO A 161 -1.23 -13.63 -6.95
N ASN A 162 -0.89 -14.09 -8.15
CA ASN A 162 -0.53 -13.26 -9.31
C ASN A 162 -1.80 -12.67 -9.96
N ILE A 163 -2.46 -11.77 -9.26
CA ILE A 163 -3.71 -11.12 -9.69
C ILE A 163 -3.46 -9.88 -10.56
N PRO A 164 -4.38 -9.52 -11.48
CA PRO A 164 -4.34 -8.24 -12.19
C PRO A 164 -4.46 -7.05 -11.23
N LEU A 165 -3.63 -6.03 -11.43
CA LEU A 165 -3.53 -4.87 -10.53
C LEU A 165 -2.93 -3.65 -11.24
N ILE A 166 -2.85 -2.52 -10.52
CA ILE A 166 -2.02 -1.38 -10.93
C ILE A 166 -0.69 -1.44 -10.17
N ALA A 167 0.42 -1.38 -10.89
CA ALA A 167 1.75 -1.39 -10.29
C ALA A 167 2.46 -0.05 -10.45
N LEU A 168 3.17 0.37 -9.41
CA LEU A 168 3.95 1.60 -9.36
C LEU A 168 5.44 1.26 -9.43
N ASN A 169 6.14 1.94 -10.32
CA ASN A 169 7.58 1.86 -10.50
C ASN A 169 8.25 3.14 -10.00
N TYR A 170 8.97 3.02 -8.88
CA TYR A 170 9.79 4.09 -8.31
C TYR A 170 11.23 4.10 -8.86
N GLY A 171 11.59 3.11 -9.67
CA GLY A 171 12.93 2.89 -10.21
C GLY A 171 13.34 3.82 -11.35
N VAL A 172 12.45 4.72 -11.77
CA VAL A 172 12.64 5.69 -12.86
C VAL A 172 13.80 6.63 -12.53
N GLU A 173 14.78 6.73 -13.42
CA GLU A 173 16.06 7.42 -13.14
C GLU A 173 15.86 8.93 -13.05
N GLU A 174 14.98 9.47 -13.90
CA GLU A 174 14.64 10.88 -14.01
C GLU A 174 14.17 11.47 -12.68
N TYR A 175 13.54 10.66 -11.84
CA TYR A 175 13.04 11.08 -10.53
C TYR A 175 14.11 11.12 -9.44
N SER A 176 15.30 10.55 -9.71
CA SER A 176 16.42 10.50 -8.77
C SER A 176 15.99 9.97 -7.39
N ASN A 177 15.07 9.00 -7.39
CA ASN A 177 14.50 8.44 -6.18
C ASN A 177 15.60 7.76 -5.34
N PRO A 178 15.59 7.92 -4.01
CA PRO A 178 16.64 7.40 -3.16
C PRO A 178 16.72 5.87 -3.19
N SER A 179 17.95 5.35 -3.26
CA SER A 179 18.26 3.92 -3.13
C SER A 179 19.18 3.63 -1.93
N VAL A 180 19.26 4.56 -0.98
CA VAL A 180 20.09 4.43 0.22
C VAL A 180 19.53 3.37 1.17
N ARG A 181 20.40 2.78 2.01
CA ARG A 181 20.02 1.71 2.94
C ARG A 181 18.84 2.08 3.84
N THR A 182 18.77 3.33 4.29
CA THR A 182 17.74 3.85 5.20
C THR A 182 16.39 4.08 4.53
N PHE A 183 16.36 4.24 3.20
CA PHE A 183 15.14 4.56 2.45
C PHE A 183 15.27 4.13 0.99
N PRO A 184 15.10 2.83 0.70
CA PRO A 184 15.40 2.23 -0.60
C PRO A 184 14.22 2.32 -1.57
N ILE A 185 13.54 3.47 -1.67
CA ILE A 185 12.30 3.61 -2.45
C ILE A 185 12.48 3.31 -3.95
N LYS A 186 13.67 3.54 -4.52
CA LYS A 186 13.98 3.14 -5.92
C LYS A 186 13.82 1.63 -6.17
N ARG A 187 13.93 0.81 -5.12
CA ARG A 187 13.78 -0.65 -5.18
C ARG A 187 12.42 -1.13 -4.69
N THR A 188 11.52 -0.20 -4.37
CA THR A 188 10.16 -0.55 -4.01
C THR A 188 9.26 -0.58 -5.24
N ARG A 189 8.27 -1.46 -5.17
CA ARG A 189 7.14 -1.51 -6.09
C ARG A 189 5.89 -1.53 -5.24
N ASP A 190 4.99 -0.59 -5.49
CA ASP A 190 3.66 -0.67 -4.91
C ASP A 190 2.73 -1.37 -5.89
N GLU A 191 1.86 -2.22 -5.38
CA GLU A 191 0.82 -2.91 -6.14
C GLU A 191 -0.52 -2.56 -5.53
N ILE A 192 -1.51 -2.19 -6.35
CA ILE A 192 -2.80 -1.64 -5.92
C ILE A 192 -3.94 -2.43 -6.56
N VAL A 193 -4.86 -2.86 -5.71
CA VAL A 193 -6.16 -3.41 -6.07
C VAL A 193 -7.29 -2.50 -5.57
N GLU A 194 -8.43 -2.58 -6.22
CA GLU A 194 -9.69 -1.98 -5.76
C GLU A 194 -10.49 -3.02 -4.98
N LEU A 195 -10.94 -2.65 -3.78
CA LEU A 195 -11.80 -3.51 -2.97
C LEU A 195 -13.29 -3.28 -3.32
N LEU A 196 -13.65 -2.01 -3.46
CA LEU A 196 -14.96 -1.50 -3.86
C LEU A 196 -14.77 -0.10 -4.48
N PRO A 197 -15.75 0.44 -5.24
CA PRO A 197 -15.61 1.71 -5.95
C PRO A 197 -15.07 2.86 -5.10
N GLY A 198 -13.83 3.29 -5.40
CA GLY A 198 -13.15 4.40 -4.72
C GLY A 198 -12.49 4.05 -3.38
N LEU A 199 -12.32 2.76 -3.06
CA LEU A 199 -11.52 2.27 -1.93
C LEU A 199 -10.53 1.22 -2.41
N TYR A 200 -9.25 1.53 -2.25
CA TYR A 200 -8.16 0.74 -2.77
C TYR A 200 -7.29 0.19 -1.65
N LEU A 201 -6.73 -0.98 -1.88
CA LEU A 201 -5.75 -1.60 -0.99
C LEU A 201 -4.47 -1.86 -1.79
N GLY A 202 -3.37 -1.43 -1.23
CA GLY A 202 -2.05 -1.60 -1.78
C GLY A 202 -1.14 -2.43 -0.90
N ARG A 203 -0.14 -3.04 -1.52
CA ARG A 203 1.01 -3.62 -0.84
C ARG A 203 2.29 -3.03 -1.40
N ALA A 204 3.19 -2.66 -0.51
CA ALA A 204 4.53 -2.22 -0.86
C ALA A 204 5.46 -3.42 -0.84
N LEU A 205 6.17 -3.65 -1.94
CA LEU A 205 7.16 -4.69 -2.11
C LEU A 205 8.56 -4.07 -2.14
N LEU A 206 9.54 -4.73 -1.54
CA LEU A 206 10.96 -4.38 -1.64
C LEU A 206 11.71 -5.48 -2.36
N ARG A 207 12.47 -5.09 -3.39
CA ARG A 207 13.48 -5.96 -4.00
C ARG A 207 14.77 -5.92 -3.18
N MET A 208 15.07 -7.04 -2.53
CA MET A 208 16.32 -7.25 -1.79
C MET A 208 17.51 -7.28 -2.75
N HIS A 209 18.72 -7.05 -2.24
CA HIS A 209 19.94 -7.15 -3.07
C HIS A 209 20.17 -8.57 -3.62
N SER A 210 19.65 -9.60 -2.95
CA SER A 210 19.65 -10.99 -3.42
C SER A 210 18.70 -11.23 -4.61
N GLY A 211 17.85 -10.27 -4.96
CA GLY A 211 16.78 -10.42 -5.94
C GLY A 211 15.44 -10.88 -5.36
N GLU A 212 15.41 -11.35 -4.10
CA GLU A 212 14.18 -11.71 -3.39
C GLU A 212 13.21 -10.52 -3.29
N ILE A 213 11.91 -10.78 -3.45
CA ILE A 213 10.86 -9.77 -3.33
C ILE A 213 10.08 -10.03 -2.04
N ARG A 214 10.00 -9.01 -1.17
CA ARG A 214 9.29 -9.11 0.12
C ARG A 214 8.22 -8.04 0.23
N THR A 215 7.04 -8.41 0.73
CA THR A 215 6.06 -7.42 1.19
C THR A 215 6.59 -6.73 2.44
N ILE A 216 6.63 -5.40 2.42
CA ILE A 216 7.14 -4.56 3.51
C ILE A 216 6.07 -3.71 4.18
N ALA A 217 4.95 -3.47 3.50
CA ALA A 217 3.78 -2.79 4.06
C ALA A 217 2.51 -3.17 3.30
N HIS A 218 1.35 -2.97 3.96
CA HIS A 218 0.10 -2.70 3.25
C HIS A 218 -0.28 -1.23 3.48
N PHE A 219 -1.04 -0.67 2.55
CA PHE A 219 -1.58 0.67 2.66
C PHE A 219 -2.94 0.72 1.99
N ALA A 220 -3.82 1.62 2.39
CA ALA A 220 -5.10 1.86 1.75
C ALA A 220 -5.13 3.25 1.13
N LEU A 221 -5.92 3.42 0.08
CA LEU A 221 -6.18 4.71 -0.55
C LEU A 221 -7.68 4.93 -0.69
N ARG A 222 -8.13 6.16 -0.51
CA ARG A 222 -9.47 6.62 -0.86
C ARG A 222 -9.42 8.07 -1.33
N HIS A 223 -10.43 8.55 -2.04
CA HIS A 223 -10.56 9.99 -2.28
C HIS A 223 -10.72 10.75 -0.96
N PHE A 224 -10.22 11.98 -0.91
CA PHE A 224 -10.47 12.86 0.23
C PHE A 224 -11.97 13.08 0.39
N GLU A 225 -12.49 12.80 1.58
CA GLU A 225 -13.83 13.22 1.96
C GLU A 225 -13.77 14.75 2.13
N ASN A 226 -14.34 15.48 1.15
CA ASN A 226 -14.41 16.94 1.01
C ASN A 226 -13.30 17.63 0.16
N GLU A 227 -13.21 17.29 -1.12
CA GLU A 227 -12.79 18.25 -2.18
C GLU A 227 -13.88 18.40 -3.27
N GLU A 228 -15.16 18.32 -2.86
CA GLU A 228 -16.21 19.07 -3.57
C GLU A 228 -16.33 20.45 -2.92
N VAL A 229 -16.36 21.50 -3.75
CA VAL A 229 -16.48 22.93 -3.45
C VAL A 229 -15.16 23.68 -3.22
N ARG A 230 -14.54 24.16 -4.30
CA ARG A 230 -14.83 25.50 -4.88
C ARG A 230 -14.41 25.54 -6.35
N SER A 231 -15.39 25.93 -7.16
CA SER A 231 -15.29 26.47 -8.53
C SER A 231 -14.16 27.46 -8.72
#